data_AF-A0A2G8IRJ8-F1
#
_entry.id   AF-A0A2G8IRJ8-F1
#
_cell.length_a   1.000
_cell.length_b   1.000
_cell.length_c   1.000
_cell.angle_alpha   90.00
_cell.angle_beta   90.00
_cell.angle_gamma   90.00
#
_symmetry.space_group_name_H-M   'P 1'
#
loop_
_entity.id
_entity.type
_entity.pdbx_description
1 polymer ?
#
loop_
_entity_poly.entity_id
_entity_poly.type
_entity_poly.pdbx_seq_one_letter_code
_entity_poly.pdbx_strand_id
1 'polypeptide(L)'
;MHRGKGMKFVGDSRIPAERKPNIPKDYSEYPGKTEAFWPNFLLKEWLVGAVFLIGFLVLTVVHAPPLERMADPTDTGYIPLPDWYFLFLYQLLKYEFAAGSYTVVGAMIMPGIAFGALLLAPFLDSGPERRPYRRPVAVGMMILAVGAAIYLTWESVATHDWEAAAKQGEIKKEAEIDTSAEEYKIYQEQTCISCHGDNMQGGAAGPSLVDNGLPPEEIAKIAVEGKGNMPKGIFKGSDEELEKLSKYLSEVKSK
;
A
#
# COMPACT_ATOMS: atom_id res chain seq x y z
N MET A 1 -26.47 -71.75 -3.22
CA MET A 1 -26.59 -71.76 -4.70
C MET A 1 -26.70 -70.33 -5.21
N HIS A 2 -25.61 -69.76 -5.72
CA HIS A 2 -25.65 -68.45 -6.40
C HIS A 2 -26.27 -68.63 -7.78
N ARG A 3 -27.55 -68.26 -7.93
CA ARG A 3 -28.22 -68.17 -9.24
C ARG A 3 -27.52 -67.10 -10.09
N GLY A 4 -27.33 -67.44 -11.37
CA GLY A 4 -26.37 -66.81 -12.29
C GLY A 4 -26.48 -65.29 -12.42
N LYS A 5 -25.31 -64.66 -12.55
CA LYS A 5 -25.16 -63.27 -12.98
C LYS A 5 -25.70 -63.16 -14.42
N GLY A 6 -26.88 -62.59 -14.57
CA GLY A 6 -27.38 -62.15 -15.87
C GLY A 6 -26.45 -61.06 -16.43
N MET A 7 -26.05 -61.19 -17.70
CA MET A 7 -25.35 -60.12 -18.42
C MET A 7 -26.25 -58.88 -18.45
N LYS A 8 -25.79 -57.78 -17.88
CA LYS A 8 -26.50 -56.50 -17.86
C LYS A 8 -25.88 -55.61 -18.94
N PHE A 9 -26.63 -55.33 -20.01
CA PHE A 9 -26.18 -54.44 -21.07
C PHE A 9 -26.07 -53.01 -20.53
N VAL A 10 -24.85 -52.46 -20.53
CA VAL A 10 -24.57 -51.05 -20.23
C VAL A 10 -24.41 -50.33 -21.55
N GLY A 11 -25.32 -49.40 -21.87
CA GLY A 11 -25.35 -48.71 -23.17
C GLY A 11 -24.13 -47.81 -23.43
N ASP A 12 -23.51 -47.27 -22.37
CA ASP A 12 -22.25 -46.53 -22.42
C ASP A 12 -21.36 -46.97 -21.24
N SER A 13 -20.18 -47.50 -21.54
CA SER A 13 -19.22 -47.98 -20.52
C SER A 13 -18.66 -46.87 -19.64
N ARG A 14 -18.85 -45.60 -20.00
CA ARG A 14 -18.41 -44.43 -19.24
C ARG A 14 -19.38 -44.04 -18.12
N ILE A 15 -20.61 -44.57 -18.14
CA ILE A 15 -21.65 -44.25 -17.16
C ILE A 15 -21.84 -45.46 -16.25
N PRO A 16 -21.51 -45.36 -14.94
CA PRO A 16 -21.70 -46.46 -14.01
C PRO A 16 -23.16 -46.94 -14.00
N ALA A 17 -23.37 -48.25 -14.17
CA ALA A 17 -24.70 -48.88 -14.18
C ALA A 17 -25.46 -48.72 -12.86
N GLU A 18 -24.74 -48.46 -11.77
CA GLU A 18 -25.27 -48.18 -10.45
C GLU A 18 -24.97 -46.73 -10.08
N ARG A 19 -26.03 -45.92 -10.03
CA ARG A 19 -25.95 -44.57 -9.48
C ARG A 19 -25.85 -44.70 -7.97
N LYS A 20 -24.66 -44.55 -7.39
CA LYS A 20 -24.52 -44.35 -5.94
C LYS A 20 -25.02 -42.95 -5.63
N PRO A 21 -26.17 -42.78 -4.95
CA PRO A 21 -26.58 -41.44 -4.53
C PRO A 21 -25.51 -40.90 -3.60
N ASN A 22 -25.04 -39.68 -3.86
CA ASN A 22 -24.09 -38.99 -2.99
C ASN A 22 -24.87 -38.44 -1.79
N ILE A 23 -25.31 -39.35 -0.93
CA ILE A 23 -26.04 -39.01 0.29
C ILE A 23 -24.98 -38.54 1.30
N PRO A 24 -25.08 -37.29 1.80
CA PRO A 24 -24.22 -36.83 2.86
C PRO A 24 -24.36 -37.77 4.06
N LYS A 25 -23.23 -38.27 4.54
CA LYS A 25 -23.19 -39.08 5.77
C LYS A 25 -23.62 -38.22 6.95
N ASP A 26 -24.34 -38.83 7.90
CA ASP A 26 -24.74 -38.12 9.11
C ASP A 26 -23.50 -37.74 9.94
N TYR A 27 -23.50 -36.55 10.56
CA TYR A 27 -22.37 -36.05 11.34
C TYR A 27 -22.10 -36.91 12.60
N SER A 28 -23.12 -37.66 13.04
CA SER A 28 -22.99 -38.67 14.10
C SER A 28 -22.09 -39.85 13.72
N GLU A 29 -21.85 -40.09 12.43
CA GLU A 29 -20.99 -41.17 11.92
C GLU A 29 -19.48 -40.90 12.13
N TYR A 30 -19.09 -39.67 12.50
CA TYR A 30 -17.70 -39.27 12.72
C TYR A 30 -17.49 -38.64 14.11
N PRO A 31 -17.74 -39.38 15.21
CA PRO A 31 -17.62 -38.86 16.56
C PRO A 31 -16.20 -38.32 16.83
N GLY A 32 -16.11 -37.07 17.26
CA GLY A 32 -14.86 -36.38 17.58
C GLY A 32 -14.09 -35.79 16.37
N LYS A 33 -14.57 -35.96 15.13
CA LYS A 33 -13.96 -35.35 13.93
C LYS A 33 -14.84 -34.32 13.24
N THR A 34 -16.14 -34.32 13.53
CA THR A 34 -17.10 -33.38 12.96
C THR A 34 -17.97 -32.78 14.07
N GLU A 35 -18.28 -31.50 13.93
CA GLU A 35 -19.21 -30.78 14.79
C GLU A 35 -20.37 -30.22 13.97
N ALA A 36 -21.54 -30.06 14.59
CA ALA A 36 -22.68 -29.45 13.92
C ALA A 36 -22.36 -27.98 13.60
N PHE A 37 -22.62 -27.57 12.35
CA PHE A 37 -22.42 -26.18 11.92
C PHE A 37 -23.19 -25.20 12.82
N TRP A 38 -24.46 -25.51 13.07
CA TRP A 38 -25.30 -24.78 14.01
C TRP A 38 -25.66 -25.65 15.22
N PRO A 39 -25.58 -25.13 16.46
CA PRO A 39 -25.05 -23.81 16.83
C PRO A 39 -23.53 -23.81 17.09
N ASN A 40 -22.91 -24.99 17.19
CA ASN A 40 -21.58 -25.14 17.81
C ASN A 40 -20.45 -24.45 17.04
N PHE A 41 -20.25 -24.82 15.77
CA PHE A 41 -19.20 -24.22 14.94
C PHE A 41 -19.41 -22.71 14.80
N LEU A 42 -20.64 -22.30 14.49
CA LEU A 42 -20.94 -20.89 14.29
C LEU A 42 -20.66 -20.06 15.55
N LEU A 43 -21.07 -20.52 16.74
CA LEU A 43 -20.79 -19.81 17.99
C LEU A 43 -19.29 -19.70 18.27
N LYS A 44 -18.52 -20.76 17.98
CA LYS A 44 -17.08 -20.77 18.14
C LYS A 44 -16.39 -19.77 17.21
N GLU A 45 -16.72 -19.79 15.91
CA GLU A 45 -16.19 -18.84 14.93
C GLU A 45 -16.61 -17.40 15.26
N TRP A 46 -17.83 -17.19 15.76
CA TRP A 46 -18.30 -15.88 16.17
C TRP A 46 -17.53 -15.35 17.39
N LEU A 47 -17.23 -16.22 18.36
CA LEU A 47 -16.39 -15.87 19.50
C LEU A 47 -14.96 -15.52 19.04
N VAL A 48 -14.35 -16.33 18.16
CA VAL A 48 -13.01 -16.04 17.60
C VAL A 48 -13.03 -14.71 16.84
N GLY A 49 -14.03 -14.50 15.99
CA GLY A 49 -14.21 -13.26 15.24
C GLY A 49 -14.41 -12.04 16.15
N ALA A 50 -15.20 -12.17 17.22
CA ALA A 50 -15.40 -11.10 18.20
C ALA A 50 -14.10 -10.76 18.94
N VAL A 51 -13.35 -11.76 19.39
CA VAL A 51 -12.05 -11.55 20.06
C VAL A 51 -11.06 -10.89 19.10
N PHE A 52 -10.99 -11.37 17.84
CA PHE A 52 -10.15 -10.75 16.81
C PHE A 52 -10.54 -9.31 16.55
N LEU A 53 -11.83 -9.01 16.39
CA LEU A 53 -12.34 -7.67 16.12
C LEU A 53 -12.02 -6.72 17.29
N ILE A 54 -12.22 -7.16 18.53
CA ILE A 54 -11.85 -6.38 19.72
C ILE A 54 -10.34 -6.10 19.72
N GLY A 55 -9.51 -7.12 19.47
CA GLY A 55 -8.06 -6.95 19.38
C GLY A 55 -7.64 -5.97 18.28
N PHE A 56 -8.26 -6.05 17.11
CA PHE A 56 -8.04 -5.11 16.01
C PHE A 56 -8.47 -3.69 16.37
N LEU A 57 -9.64 -3.51 17.01
CA LEU A 57 -10.08 -2.19 17.47
C LEU A 57 -9.11 -1.60 18.50
N VAL A 58 -8.62 -2.41 19.45
CA VAL A 58 -7.59 -1.98 20.40
C VAL A 58 -6.33 -1.55 19.66
N LEU A 59 -5.88 -2.30 18.64
CA LEU A 59 -4.73 -1.91 17.83
C LEU A 59 -4.95 -0.55 17.16
N THR A 60 -6.12 -0.31 16.54
CA THR A 60 -6.41 0.97 15.89
C THR A 60 -6.52 2.16 16.84
N VAL A 61 -6.84 1.91 18.11
CA VAL A 61 -6.89 2.96 19.15
C VAL A 61 -5.49 3.26 19.69
N VAL A 62 -4.64 2.25 19.86
CA VAL A 62 -3.29 2.39 20.44
C VAL A 62 -2.28 2.88 19.41
N HIS A 63 -2.40 2.43 18.15
CA HIS A 63 -1.51 2.79 17.06
C HIS A 63 -2.27 3.66 16.07
N ALA A 64 -1.96 4.96 16.08
CA ALA A 64 -2.45 5.88 15.07
C ALA A 64 -2.03 5.40 13.67
N PRO A 65 -2.88 5.57 12.65
CA PRO A 65 -2.50 5.23 11.28
C PRO A 65 -1.26 6.06 10.91
N PRO A 66 -0.25 5.46 10.24
CA PRO A 66 0.96 6.17 9.80
C PRO A 66 0.63 7.04 8.58
N LEU A 67 -0.21 8.05 8.77
CA LEU A 67 -0.54 9.02 7.75
C LEU A 67 0.63 10.00 7.62
N GLU A 68 0.94 10.32 6.37
CA GLU A 68 1.91 11.34 6.04
C GLU A 68 1.21 12.66 5.72
N ARG A 69 1.99 13.71 5.42
CA ARG A 69 1.48 15.00 4.95
C ARG A 69 0.52 14.86 3.76
N MET A 70 -0.34 15.88 3.57
CA MET A 70 -1.26 15.91 2.44
C MET A 70 -0.49 15.83 1.11
N ALA A 71 -1.01 15.04 0.18
CA ALA A 71 -0.38 14.83 -1.11
C ALA A 71 -0.41 16.12 -1.94
N ASP A 72 0.77 16.58 -2.35
CA ASP A 72 0.95 17.72 -3.24
C ASP A 72 1.39 17.22 -4.63
N PRO A 73 0.57 17.39 -5.68
CA PRO A 73 0.89 16.92 -7.02
C PRO A 73 2.04 17.70 -7.70
N THR A 74 2.47 18.82 -7.11
CA THR A 74 3.59 19.64 -7.61
C THR A 74 4.94 19.23 -7.00
N ASP A 75 4.93 18.46 -5.92
CA ASP A 75 6.15 17.97 -5.27
C ASP A 75 6.67 16.69 -5.94
N THR A 76 7.67 16.86 -6.80
CA THR A 76 8.34 15.76 -7.51
C THR A 76 9.48 15.12 -6.70
N GLY A 77 9.82 15.68 -5.53
CA GLY A 77 10.88 15.17 -4.66
C GLY A 77 10.42 14.11 -3.67
N TYR A 78 9.10 13.90 -3.55
CA TYR A 78 8.52 12.88 -2.70
C TYR A 78 8.77 11.48 -3.29
N ILE A 79 9.50 10.63 -2.56
CA ILE A 79 9.71 9.22 -2.87
C ILE A 79 8.64 8.39 -2.12
N PRO A 80 7.58 7.91 -2.79
CA PRO A 80 6.53 7.12 -2.15
C PRO A 80 7.05 5.72 -1.79
N LEU A 81 6.92 5.35 -0.52
CA LEU A 81 7.09 3.96 -0.09
C LEU A 81 5.74 3.22 -0.23
N PRO A 82 5.69 2.04 -0.88
CA PRO A 82 4.48 1.24 -0.90
C PRO A 82 4.21 0.58 0.46
N ASP A 83 2.96 0.20 0.69
CA ASP A 83 2.55 -0.49 1.91
C ASP A 83 3.31 -1.80 2.16
N TRP A 84 3.32 -2.24 3.42
CA TRP A 84 4.06 -3.40 3.90
C TRP A 84 3.82 -4.69 3.10
N TYR A 85 2.60 -4.91 2.60
CA TYR A 85 2.23 -6.09 1.81
C TYR A 85 2.78 -6.08 0.38
N PHE A 86 3.37 -4.97 -0.08
CA PHE A 86 4.04 -4.85 -1.37
C PHE A 86 5.56 -4.63 -1.29
N LEU A 87 6.13 -4.55 -0.08
CA LEU A 87 7.57 -4.32 0.10
C LEU A 87 8.44 -5.39 -0.59
N PHE A 88 7.98 -6.64 -0.67
CA PHE A 88 8.72 -7.68 -1.38
C PHE A 88 8.83 -7.42 -2.89
N LEU A 89 7.79 -6.85 -3.52
CA LEU A 89 7.82 -6.45 -4.93
C LEU A 89 8.66 -5.19 -5.12
N TYR A 90 8.54 -4.25 -4.18
CA TYR A 90 9.34 -3.04 -4.17
C TYR A 90 10.85 -3.37 -4.11
N GLN A 91 11.27 -4.27 -3.21
CA GLN A 91 12.66 -4.69 -3.14
C GLN A 91 13.09 -5.49 -4.37
N LEU A 92 12.22 -6.36 -4.90
CA LEU A 92 12.50 -7.07 -6.15
C LEU A 92 12.86 -6.09 -7.28
N LEU A 93 12.12 -4.99 -7.40
CA LEU A 93 12.33 -3.94 -8.40
C LEU A 93 13.58 -3.09 -8.17
N LYS A 94 14.30 -3.24 -7.05
CA LYS A 94 15.60 -2.60 -6.86
C LYS A 94 16.76 -3.40 -7.45
N TYR A 95 16.57 -4.68 -7.75
CA TYR A 95 17.64 -5.48 -8.33
C TYR A 95 17.83 -5.19 -9.82
N GLU A 96 19.08 -5.23 -10.27
CA GLU A 96 19.47 -4.91 -11.66
C GLU A 96 18.74 -5.77 -12.71
N PHE A 97 18.43 -7.02 -12.40
CA PHE A 97 17.72 -7.94 -13.30
C PHE A 97 16.21 -7.68 -13.39
N ALA A 98 15.67 -6.83 -12.53
CA ALA A 98 14.24 -6.51 -12.44
C ALA A 98 13.94 -5.01 -12.63
N ALA A 99 14.98 -4.16 -12.61
CA ALA A 99 14.89 -2.71 -12.71
C ALA A 99 15.33 -2.18 -14.09
N GLY A 100 15.21 -0.87 -14.31
CA GLY A 100 15.75 -0.18 -15.49
C GLY A 100 15.12 -0.69 -16.80
N SER A 101 15.94 -1.16 -17.74
CA SER A 101 15.46 -1.76 -19.00
C SER A 101 14.59 -3.00 -18.80
N TYR A 102 14.69 -3.65 -17.64
CA TYR A 102 13.94 -4.86 -17.30
C TYR A 102 12.71 -4.58 -16.40
N THR A 103 12.33 -3.31 -16.20
CA THR A 103 11.20 -2.95 -15.32
C THR A 103 9.91 -3.68 -15.70
N VAL A 104 9.62 -3.88 -16.99
CA VAL A 104 8.43 -4.65 -17.43
C VAL A 104 8.53 -6.12 -16.99
N VAL A 105 9.72 -6.70 -17.03
CA VAL A 105 9.97 -8.08 -16.58
C VAL A 105 9.75 -8.17 -15.07
N GLY A 106 10.31 -7.23 -14.31
CA GLY A 106 10.21 -7.19 -12.85
C GLY A 106 8.81 -6.89 -12.33
N ALA A 107 8.14 -5.90 -12.92
CA ALA A 107 6.88 -5.39 -12.40
C ALA A 107 5.66 -6.19 -12.89
N MET A 108 5.73 -6.77 -14.11
CA MET A 108 4.57 -7.39 -14.75
C MET A 108 4.76 -8.88 -14.99
N ILE A 109 5.89 -9.28 -15.59
CA ILE A 109 6.09 -10.68 -16.01
C ILE A 109 6.33 -11.58 -14.80
N MET A 110 7.28 -11.24 -13.92
CA MET A 110 7.60 -12.08 -12.75
C MET A 110 6.40 -12.26 -11.81
N PRO A 111 5.71 -11.19 -11.35
CA PRO A 111 4.50 -11.34 -10.56
C PRO A 111 3.40 -12.06 -11.33
N GLY A 112 3.21 -11.74 -12.62
CA GLY A 112 2.22 -12.40 -13.48
C GLY A 112 2.42 -13.91 -13.58
N ILE A 113 3.67 -14.38 -13.69
CA ILE A 113 4.00 -15.80 -13.67
C ILE A 113 3.72 -16.42 -12.29
N ALA A 114 4.07 -15.74 -11.19
CA ALA A 114 3.83 -16.25 -9.85
C ALA A 114 2.32 -16.38 -9.55
N PHE A 115 1.53 -15.34 -9.84
CA PHE A 115 0.08 -15.39 -9.69
C PHE A 115 -0.58 -16.37 -10.68
N GLY A 116 -0.09 -16.43 -11.91
CA GLY A 116 -0.53 -17.42 -12.90
C GLY A 116 -0.27 -18.86 -12.45
N ALA A 117 0.89 -19.12 -11.85
CA ALA A 117 1.21 -20.43 -11.29
C ALA A 117 0.30 -20.79 -10.11
N LEU A 118 -0.03 -19.82 -9.24
CA LEU A 118 -1.01 -20.02 -8.16
C LEU A 118 -2.43 -20.29 -8.69
N LEU A 119 -2.86 -19.53 -9.70
CA LEU A 119 -4.15 -19.73 -10.36
C LEU A 119 -4.25 -21.11 -11.02
N LEU A 120 -3.17 -21.55 -11.65
CA LEU A 120 -3.08 -22.85 -12.32
C LEU A 120 -2.68 -23.99 -11.36
N ALA A 121 -2.43 -23.71 -10.08
CA ALA A 121 -2.01 -24.71 -9.09
C ALA A 121 -2.93 -25.94 -9.01
N PRO A 122 -4.29 -25.82 -9.12
CA PRO A 122 -5.17 -26.98 -9.13
C PRO A 122 -4.95 -27.94 -10.32
N PHE A 123 -4.43 -27.43 -11.44
CA PHE A 123 -4.16 -28.20 -12.66
C PHE A 123 -2.72 -28.71 -12.71
N LEU A 124 -1.77 -27.90 -12.23
CA LEU A 124 -0.35 -28.26 -12.14
C LEU A 124 -0.09 -29.34 -11.08
N ASP A 125 -0.90 -29.39 -10.02
CA ASP A 125 -0.86 -30.45 -9.01
C ASP A 125 -2.12 -31.31 -9.03
N SER A 126 -2.16 -32.19 -10.02
CA SER A 126 -3.23 -33.18 -10.24
C SER A 126 -3.09 -34.44 -9.38
N GLY A 127 -2.22 -34.43 -8.35
CA GLY A 127 -2.00 -35.58 -7.49
C GLY A 127 -3.29 -36.01 -6.75
N PRO A 128 -3.53 -37.32 -6.54
CA PRO A 128 -4.71 -37.80 -5.80
C PRO A 128 -4.64 -37.44 -4.30
N GLU A 129 -3.43 -37.24 -3.78
CA GLU A 129 -3.16 -36.92 -2.38
C GLU A 129 -3.28 -35.41 -2.13
N ARG A 130 -3.94 -35.01 -1.04
CA ARG A 130 -4.12 -33.59 -0.66
C ARG A 130 -3.31 -33.15 0.56
N ARG A 131 -2.70 -34.10 1.26
CA ARG A 131 -1.92 -33.86 2.49
C ARG A 131 -0.58 -33.18 2.14
N PRO A 132 -0.18 -32.09 2.84
CA PRO A 132 1.05 -31.34 2.50
C PRO A 132 2.32 -32.22 2.43
N TYR A 133 2.51 -33.11 3.39
CA TYR A 133 3.67 -34.01 3.44
C TYR A 133 3.70 -35.08 2.33
N ARG A 134 2.60 -35.29 1.59
CA ARG A 134 2.55 -36.17 0.41
C ARG A 134 2.76 -35.41 -0.90
N ARG A 135 2.94 -34.08 -0.84
CA ARG A 135 3.13 -33.18 -2.00
C ARG A 135 4.42 -32.36 -1.86
N PRO A 136 5.60 -33.00 -1.70
CA PRO A 136 6.83 -32.30 -1.34
C PRO A 136 7.25 -31.22 -2.35
N VAL A 137 6.99 -31.43 -3.63
CA VAL A 137 7.35 -30.46 -4.69
C VAL A 137 6.49 -29.20 -4.61
N ALA A 138 5.15 -29.34 -4.62
CA ALA A 138 4.25 -28.19 -4.53
C ALA A 138 4.40 -27.42 -3.21
N VAL A 139 4.55 -28.15 -2.10
CA VAL A 139 4.80 -27.53 -0.79
C VAL A 139 6.17 -26.85 -0.76
N GLY A 140 7.20 -27.47 -1.34
CA GLY A 140 8.54 -26.88 -1.44
C GLY A 140 8.54 -25.57 -2.23
N MET A 141 7.86 -25.54 -3.39
CA MET A 141 7.71 -24.32 -4.19
C MET A 141 6.94 -23.23 -3.44
N MET A 142 5.87 -23.59 -2.72
CA MET A 142 5.11 -22.62 -1.92
C MET A 142 5.94 -22.07 -0.77
N ILE A 143 6.68 -22.91 -0.05
CA ILE A 143 7.58 -22.49 1.03
C ILE A 143 8.68 -21.58 0.48
N LEU A 144 9.26 -21.90 -0.68
CA LEU A 144 10.25 -21.06 -1.32
C LEU A 144 9.67 -19.71 -1.73
N ALA A 145 8.46 -19.68 -2.31
CA ALA A 145 7.78 -18.43 -2.68
C ALA A 145 7.49 -17.55 -1.45
N VAL A 146 6.95 -18.14 -0.38
CA VAL A 146 6.70 -17.43 0.88
C VAL A 146 8.01 -16.98 1.53
N GLY A 147 9.02 -17.84 1.55
CA GLY A 147 10.35 -17.52 2.08
C GLY A 147 11.02 -16.38 1.31
N ALA A 148 10.91 -16.37 -0.02
CA ALA A 148 11.38 -15.26 -0.85
C ALA A 148 10.61 -13.97 -0.55
N ALA A 149 9.28 -14.01 -0.44
CA ALA A 149 8.49 -12.82 -0.09
C ALA A 149 8.86 -12.26 1.29
N ILE A 150 9.06 -13.14 2.30
CA ILE A 150 9.50 -12.74 3.64
C ILE A 150 10.91 -12.13 3.58
N TYR A 151 11.84 -12.80 2.90
CA TYR A 151 13.22 -12.34 2.77
C TYR A 151 13.30 -10.96 2.10
N LEU A 152 12.61 -10.78 0.97
CA LEU A 152 12.58 -9.51 0.24
C LEU A 152 11.89 -8.40 1.04
N THR A 153 10.83 -8.72 1.79
CA THR A 153 10.20 -7.77 2.71
C THR A 153 11.18 -7.33 3.78
N TRP A 154 11.87 -8.29 4.40
CA TRP A 154 12.89 -8.00 5.42
C TRP A 154 14.04 -7.16 4.84
N GLU A 155 14.55 -7.50 3.67
CA GLU A 155 15.63 -6.76 3.01
C GLU A 155 15.17 -5.33 2.64
N SER A 156 13.93 -5.16 2.18
CA SER A 156 13.33 -3.85 1.96
C SER A 156 13.38 -3.00 3.22
N VAL A 157 12.97 -3.57 4.35
CA VAL A 157 12.92 -2.88 5.64
C VAL A 157 14.32 -2.57 6.15
N ALA A 158 15.25 -3.51 6.02
CA ALA A 158 16.62 -3.38 6.52
C ALA A 158 17.46 -2.35 5.76
N THR A 159 17.17 -2.13 4.48
CA THR A 159 17.93 -1.23 3.60
C THR A 159 17.30 0.15 3.44
N HIS A 160 16.07 0.35 3.91
CA HIS A 160 15.37 1.63 3.78
C HIS A 160 15.82 2.64 4.84
N ASP A 161 16.01 3.89 4.42
CA ASP A 161 16.29 5.00 5.33
C ASP A 161 14.97 5.54 5.92
N TRP A 162 14.60 4.95 7.06
CA TRP A 162 13.38 5.30 7.79
C TRP A 162 13.42 6.72 8.38
N GLU A 163 14.61 7.27 8.65
CA GLU A 163 14.73 8.63 9.19
C GLU A 163 14.43 9.66 8.09
N ALA A 164 14.99 9.46 6.89
CA ALA A 164 14.70 10.29 5.74
C ALA A 164 13.22 10.21 5.34
N ALA A 165 12.64 9.00 5.32
CA ALA A 165 11.23 8.80 5.01
C ALA A 165 10.31 9.50 6.03
N ALA A 166 10.60 9.37 7.34
CA ALA A 166 9.83 10.03 8.39
C ALA A 166 9.87 11.56 8.27
N LYS A 167 11.02 12.15 7.92
CA LYS A 167 11.15 13.59 7.68
C LYS A 167 10.36 14.04 6.44
N GLN A 168 10.34 13.23 5.39
CA GLN A 168 9.63 13.53 4.16
C GLN A 168 8.10 13.46 4.34
N GLY A 169 7.63 12.53 5.17
CA GLY A 169 6.21 12.30 5.49
C GLY A 169 5.68 13.13 6.65
N GLU A 170 6.50 13.95 7.31
CA GLU A 170 6.11 14.72 8.49
C GLU A 170 4.90 15.62 8.21
N ILE A 171 3.82 15.41 8.97
CA ILE A 171 2.61 16.23 8.91
C ILE A 171 2.94 17.60 9.51
N LYS A 172 3.23 18.56 8.65
CA LYS A 172 3.30 19.96 9.04
C LYS A 172 1.89 20.51 9.15
N LYS A 173 1.65 21.29 10.21
CA LYS A 173 0.38 21.97 10.42
C LYS A 173 0.18 22.96 9.28
N GLU A 174 -0.89 22.78 8.51
CA GLU A 174 -1.25 23.67 7.42
C GLU A 174 -1.77 25.00 7.99
N ALA A 175 -1.38 26.11 7.35
CA ALA A 175 -2.04 27.38 7.57
C ALA A 175 -3.36 27.41 6.80
N GLU A 176 -4.40 27.99 7.38
CA GLU A 176 -5.64 28.27 6.65
C GLU A 176 -5.38 29.45 5.71
N ILE A 177 -5.08 29.15 4.44
CA ILE A 177 -4.74 30.14 3.43
C ILE A 177 -6.00 30.52 2.66
N ASP A 178 -6.33 31.81 2.72
CA ASP A 178 -7.39 32.38 1.90
C ASP A 178 -6.92 32.50 0.44
N THR A 179 -7.22 31.48 -0.35
CA THR A 179 -6.91 31.43 -1.79
C THR A 179 -7.64 32.48 -2.62
N SER A 180 -8.62 33.20 -2.04
CA SER A 180 -9.36 34.27 -2.72
C SER A 180 -8.74 35.66 -2.54
N ALA A 181 -7.81 35.80 -1.59
CA ALA A 181 -7.14 37.05 -1.26
C ALA A 181 -6.29 37.58 -2.43
N GLU A 182 -6.14 38.91 -2.52
CA GLU A 182 -5.35 39.57 -3.57
C GLU A 182 -3.86 39.19 -3.45
N GLU A 183 -3.39 39.04 -2.21
CA GLU A 183 -2.03 38.66 -1.85
C GLU A 183 -1.70 37.23 -2.30
N TYR A 184 -2.68 36.32 -2.25
CA TYR A 184 -2.53 34.96 -2.77
C TYR A 184 -2.40 34.94 -4.31
N LYS A 185 -3.11 35.84 -5.00
CA LYS A 185 -2.96 35.99 -6.45
C LYS A 185 -1.57 36.50 -6.81
N ILE A 186 -1.04 37.47 -6.07
CA ILE A 186 0.35 37.94 -6.25
C ILE A 186 1.32 36.76 -6.04
N TYR A 187 1.13 35.96 -4.99
CA TYR A 187 1.94 34.76 -4.74
C TYR A 187 1.90 33.75 -5.91
N GLN A 188 0.73 33.56 -6.52
CA GLN A 188 0.54 32.70 -7.68
C GLN A 188 1.18 33.29 -8.95
N GLU A 189 0.96 34.57 -9.24
CA GLU A 189 1.46 35.27 -10.42
C GLU A 189 2.99 35.40 -10.42
N GLN A 190 3.59 35.61 -9.25
CA GLN A 190 5.04 35.65 -9.08
C GLN A 190 5.67 34.24 -9.03
N THR A 191 4.89 33.19 -9.29
CA THR A 191 5.36 31.80 -9.39
C THR A 191 6.01 31.30 -8.10
N CYS A 192 5.67 31.87 -6.94
CA CYS A 192 6.21 31.44 -5.66
C CYS A 192 5.75 30.01 -5.30
N ILE A 193 4.54 29.62 -5.75
CA ILE A 193 3.95 28.29 -5.60
C ILE A 193 4.88 27.17 -6.09
N SER A 194 5.63 27.38 -7.18
CA SER A 194 6.45 26.32 -7.77
C SER A 194 7.58 25.84 -6.87
N CYS A 195 7.97 26.66 -5.89
CA CYS A 195 9.06 26.33 -4.96
C CYS A 195 8.54 26.16 -3.51
N HIS A 196 7.54 26.94 -3.12
CA HIS A 196 7.06 27.02 -1.74
C HIS A 196 5.72 26.31 -1.50
N GLY A 197 5.12 25.72 -2.54
CA GLY A 197 3.83 25.02 -2.46
C GLY A 197 2.64 25.96 -2.55
N ASP A 198 1.47 25.42 -2.90
CA ASP A 198 0.21 26.16 -2.97
C ASP A 198 -0.26 26.65 -1.60
N ASN A 199 -0.16 25.80 -0.57
CA ASN A 199 -0.46 26.13 0.82
C ASN A 199 0.77 26.63 1.59
N MET A 200 1.81 27.14 0.91
CA MET A 200 3.02 27.68 1.53
C MET A 200 3.77 26.68 2.44
N GLN A 201 3.47 25.39 2.30
CA GLN A 201 3.96 24.26 3.09
C GLN A 201 5.44 23.93 2.82
N GLY A 202 5.98 24.47 1.73
CA GLY A 202 7.32 24.17 1.23
C GLY A 202 7.38 22.82 0.52
N GLY A 203 8.51 22.57 -0.13
CA GLY A 203 8.78 21.32 -0.83
C GLY A 203 10.28 21.12 -1.02
N ALA A 204 10.66 20.26 -1.96
CA ALA A 204 12.07 20.02 -2.26
C ALA A 204 12.82 21.27 -2.77
N ALA A 205 12.10 22.20 -3.42
CA ALA A 205 12.68 23.39 -4.05
C ALA A 205 12.74 24.62 -3.12
N GLY A 206 11.98 24.65 -2.03
CA GLY A 206 11.91 25.81 -1.15
C GLY A 206 11.31 25.49 0.22
N PRO A 207 11.74 26.19 1.30
CA PRO A 207 11.23 25.96 2.64
C PRO A 207 9.75 26.36 2.78
N SER A 208 9.10 25.88 3.85
CA SER A 208 7.78 26.37 4.26
C SER A 208 7.83 27.88 4.52
N LEU A 209 6.82 28.61 4.06
CA LEU A 209 6.60 30.01 4.41
C LEU A 209 5.59 30.17 5.57
N VAL A 210 4.90 29.10 5.97
CA VAL A 210 4.11 29.09 7.21
C VAL A 210 5.04 29.12 8.43
N ASP A 211 4.69 29.92 9.45
CA ASP A 211 5.46 30.09 10.70
C ASP A 211 6.92 30.52 10.51
N ASN A 212 7.21 31.28 9.44
CA ASN A 212 8.57 31.70 9.13
C ASN A 212 9.21 32.63 10.18
N GLY A 213 8.39 33.35 10.97
CA GLY A 213 8.84 34.21 12.06
C GLY A 213 9.66 35.43 11.62
N LEU A 214 9.67 35.75 10.32
CA LEU A 214 10.41 36.87 9.75
C LEU A 214 9.53 38.12 9.69
N PRO A 215 10.11 39.32 9.91
CA PRO A 215 9.39 40.57 9.70
C PRO A 215 9.13 40.81 8.20
N PRO A 216 8.06 41.55 7.83
CA PRO A 216 7.71 41.85 6.43
C PRO A 216 8.89 42.42 5.63
N GLU A 217 9.70 43.28 6.25
CA GLU A 217 10.86 43.91 5.61
C GLU A 217 11.93 42.89 5.19
N GLU A 218 12.15 41.86 6.00
CA GLU A 218 13.11 40.80 5.69
C GLU A 218 12.56 39.88 4.59
N ILE A 219 11.26 39.59 4.61
CA ILE A 219 10.59 38.81 3.55
C ILE A 219 10.66 39.55 2.20
N ALA A 220 10.38 40.84 2.18
CA ALA A 220 10.47 41.68 0.98
C ALA A 220 11.89 41.65 0.40
N LYS A 221 12.90 41.77 1.27
CA LYS A 221 14.30 41.68 0.87
C LYS A 221 14.65 40.31 0.30
N ILE A 222 14.20 39.21 0.91
CA ILE A 222 14.44 37.85 0.43
C ILE A 222 13.77 37.62 -0.93
N ALA A 223 12.55 38.13 -1.14
CA ALA A 223 11.83 37.97 -2.40
C ALA A 223 12.55 38.64 -3.59
N VAL A 224 13.26 39.74 -3.35
CA VAL A 224 14.02 40.49 -4.38
C VAL A 224 15.46 39.97 -4.50
N GLU A 225 16.17 39.86 -3.38
CA GLU A 225 17.60 39.54 -3.32
C GLU A 225 17.90 38.03 -3.23
N GLY A 226 16.89 37.18 -3.06
CA GLY A 226 17.06 35.75 -2.83
C GLY A 226 17.78 35.43 -1.50
N LYS A 227 17.75 34.16 -1.10
CA LYS A 227 18.45 33.65 0.10
C LYS A 227 18.78 32.17 -0.07
N GLY A 228 20.05 31.81 0.11
CA GLY A 228 20.51 30.43 -0.06
C GLY A 228 20.26 29.91 -1.48
N ASN A 229 19.37 28.92 -1.62
CA ASN A 229 18.99 28.34 -2.91
C ASN A 229 17.91 29.13 -3.67
N MET A 230 17.29 30.14 -3.04
CA MET A 230 16.31 31.00 -3.72
C MET A 230 17.03 32.02 -4.61
N PRO A 231 16.79 32.04 -5.94
CA PRO A 231 17.48 32.93 -6.87
C PRO A 231 16.99 34.39 -6.76
N LYS A 232 17.86 35.32 -7.18
CA LYS A 232 17.60 36.77 -7.24
C LYS A 232 16.59 37.12 -8.33
N GLY A 233 15.76 38.12 -8.08
CA GLY A 233 14.86 38.71 -9.09
C GLY A 233 13.70 37.81 -9.53
N ILE A 234 13.28 36.89 -8.66
CA ILE A 234 12.06 36.09 -8.86
C ILE A 234 10.83 37.00 -8.83
N PHE A 235 10.77 37.90 -7.85
CA PHE A 235 9.70 38.89 -7.77
C PHE A 235 9.91 39.99 -8.83
N LYS A 236 8.89 40.22 -9.66
CA LYS A 236 8.88 41.21 -10.75
C LYS A 236 7.70 42.19 -10.67
N GLY A 237 6.94 42.14 -9.58
CA GLY A 237 5.83 43.07 -9.32
C GLY A 237 6.29 44.47 -8.91
N SER A 238 5.32 45.31 -8.59
CA SER A 238 5.52 46.65 -8.02
C SER A 238 5.93 46.59 -6.53
N ASP A 239 6.50 47.69 -6.03
CA ASP A 239 6.85 47.81 -4.61
C ASP A 239 5.62 47.67 -3.69
N GLU A 240 4.45 48.11 -4.16
CA GLU A 240 3.18 48.00 -3.42
C GLU A 240 2.71 46.54 -3.32
N GLU A 241 2.86 45.75 -4.40
CA GLU A 241 2.58 44.31 -4.39
C GLU A 241 3.56 43.56 -3.49
N LEU A 242 4.83 43.99 -3.45
CA LEU A 242 5.86 43.39 -2.60
C LEU A 242 5.52 43.60 -1.12
N GLU A 243 5.08 44.80 -0.75
CA GLU A 243 4.70 45.13 0.63
C GLU A 243 3.48 44.32 1.09
N LYS A 244 2.43 44.25 0.25
CA LYS A 244 1.23 43.44 0.52
C LYS A 244 1.57 41.96 0.70
N LEU A 245 2.33 41.39 -0.24
CA LEU A 245 2.74 39.98 -0.21
C LEU A 245 3.58 39.69 1.04
N SER A 246 4.57 40.53 1.34
CA SER A 246 5.49 40.31 2.46
C SER A 246 4.79 40.41 3.81
N LYS A 247 3.85 41.35 3.94
CA LYS A 247 3.00 41.46 5.12
C LYS A 247 2.13 40.21 5.29
N TYR A 248 1.45 39.78 4.23
CA TYR A 248 0.64 38.57 4.24
C TYR A 248 1.46 37.35 4.70
N LEU A 249 2.61 37.09 4.05
CA LEU A 249 3.50 35.98 4.40
C LEU A 249 4.02 36.04 5.84
N SER A 250 4.22 37.23 6.42
CA SER A 250 4.65 37.35 7.83
C SER A 250 3.56 36.95 8.84
N GLU A 251 2.29 37.03 8.43
CA GLU A 251 1.12 36.75 9.27
C GLU A 251 0.61 35.31 9.11
N VAL A 252 1.06 34.57 8.08
CA VAL A 252 0.69 33.18 7.85
C VAL A 252 1.26 32.28 8.96
N LYS A 253 0.36 31.77 9.79
CA LYS A 253 0.69 30.87 10.92
C LYS A 253 -0.05 29.56 10.82
N SER A 254 0.58 28.49 11.30
CA SER A 254 -0.07 27.19 11.39
C SER A 254 -1.08 27.16 12.54
N LYS A 255 -2.12 26.30 12.41
CA LYS A 255 -3.07 26.02 13.50
C LYS A 255 -2.60 24.87 14.38
#